data_AF-A0A9P9N032-F1
#
_entry.id   AF-A0A9P9N032-F1
#
_cell.length_a   1.000
_cell.length_b   1.000
_cell.length_c   1.000
_cell.angle_alpha   90.00
_cell.angle_beta   90.00
_cell.angle_gamma   90.00
#
_symmetry.space_group_name_H-M   'P 1'
#
loop_
_entity.id
_entity.type
_entity.pdbx_description
1 polymer ?
#
loop_
_entity_poly.entity_id
_entity_poly.type
_entity_poly.pdbx_seq_one_letter_code
_entity_poly.pdbx_strand_id
1 'polypeptide(L)'
;MGILSRYLRVPRPRTFLCLMSLRTGVEMVSLSVIFNKLTGFFGLLAILTGVSLSPLQLSMYIYSVGALALIAILMPHIRKQSPFECLALAWFYLLDTVINTAFTSAFAITWFLAVSADNANKGIPSSAPGGATVDDTAGFTSPKYNVSKVGVSTTPGEGITGGQEAVAYGVAGAAAATATNPGLAHGVGIEESIPSIMVVVMLTMVRVYFILVTMAYARQVLRQHMYTTSSAKLHLHTDGAAEGRSDNPFAAGSPAGAGWRGKLGRIMVMIGESYWLGGQANDDWVKGLDGRFKTSKLSGGPPGTLERERRARSGTGPPLPKLNVGKL
;
A
#
# COMPACT_ATOMS: atom_id res chain seq x y z
N MET A 1 21.70 13.80 -10.45
CA MET A 1 20.48 13.18 -9.87
C MET A 1 19.67 12.35 -10.88
N GLY A 2 20.29 11.47 -11.68
CA GLY A 2 19.59 10.77 -12.80
C GLY A 2 19.60 9.24 -12.74
N ILE A 3 20.24 8.63 -11.75
CA ILE A 3 20.47 7.18 -11.68
C ILE A 3 19.48 6.51 -10.69
N LEU A 4 19.25 7.10 -9.52
CA LEU A 4 18.24 6.63 -8.55
C LEU A 4 16.81 6.61 -9.12
N SER A 5 16.47 7.57 -9.99
CA SER A 5 15.14 7.66 -10.62
C SER A 5 14.87 6.53 -11.63
N ARG A 6 15.90 5.93 -12.24
CA ARG A 6 15.72 4.81 -13.18
C ARG A 6 15.48 3.48 -12.48
N TYR A 7 16.09 3.28 -11.30
CA TYR A 7 15.97 2.03 -10.54
C TYR A 7 14.71 1.99 -9.65
N LEU A 8 14.21 3.13 -9.19
CA LEU A 8 12.93 3.22 -8.45
C LEU A 8 11.71 3.33 -9.38
N ARG A 9 11.70 2.57 -10.48
CA ARG A 9 10.50 2.47 -11.31
C ARG A 9 9.51 1.57 -10.57
N VAL A 10 8.54 2.19 -9.91
CA VAL A 10 7.48 1.48 -9.18
C VAL A 10 6.88 0.40 -10.10
N PRO A 11 7.00 -0.89 -9.73
CA PRO A 11 6.52 -1.99 -10.56
C PRO A 11 5.00 -1.89 -10.76
N ARG A 12 4.55 -2.33 -11.94
CA ARG A 12 3.17 -2.14 -12.39
C ARG A 12 2.58 -3.49 -12.79
N PRO A 13 1.99 -4.23 -11.85
CA PRO A 13 1.30 -5.47 -12.19
C PRO A 13 0.17 -5.18 -13.18
N ARG A 14 0.06 -5.98 -14.24
CA ARG A 14 -1.05 -5.91 -15.21
C ARG A 14 -2.20 -6.86 -14.86
N THR A 15 -1.90 -7.84 -14.02
CA THR A 15 -2.79 -8.93 -13.61
C THR A 15 -2.55 -9.22 -12.14
N PHE A 16 -3.60 -9.62 -11.43
CA PHE A 16 -3.51 -10.10 -10.06
C PHE A 16 -3.12 -11.59 -10.06
N LEU A 17 -2.02 -11.94 -9.37
CA LEU A 17 -1.49 -13.30 -9.28
C LEU A 17 -1.23 -13.95 -10.65
N CYS A 18 -0.89 -13.15 -11.66
CA CYS A 18 -0.74 -13.57 -13.06
C CYS A 18 -2.00 -14.16 -13.74
N LEU A 19 -3.11 -14.35 -13.02
CA LEU A 19 -4.28 -15.09 -13.51
C LEU A 19 -5.54 -14.22 -13.60
N MET A 20 -5.72 -13.26 -12.69
CA MET A 20 -6.98 -12.53 -12.53
C MET A 20 -6.85 -11.06 -12.97
N SER A 21 -7.99 -10.43 -13.26
CA SER A 21 -8.04 -9.00 -13.55
C SER A 21 -7.64 -8.17 -12.32
N LEU A 22 -7.06 -6.98 -12.54
CA LEU A 22 -6.73 -6.06 -11.45
C LEU A 22 -7.96 -5.66 -10.62
N ARG A 23 -9.13 -5.52 -11.25
CA ARG A 23 -10.39 -5.22 -10.56
C ARG A 23 -10.72 -6.31 -9.54
N THR A 24 -10.74 -7.56 -9.97
CA THR A 24 -11.01 -8.70 -9.09
C THR A 24 -9.96 -8.80 -7.99
N GLY A 25 -8.69 -8.56 -8.31
CA GLY A 25 -7.62 -8.49 -7.32
C GLY A 25 -7.87 -7.44 -6.25
N VAL A 26 -8.26 -6.22 -6.62
CA VAL A 26 -8.56 -5.15 -5.68
C VAL A 26 -9.82 -5.42 -4.85
N GLU A 27 -10.83 -6.08 -5.41
CA GLU A 27 -11.99 -6.56 -4.66
C GLU A 27 -11.56 -7.57 -3.58
N MET A 28 -10.74 -8.57 -3.93
CA MET A 28 -10.20 -9.56 -2.99
C MET A 28 -9.31 -8.93 -1.90
N VAL A 29 -8.44 -7.98 -2.27
CA VAL A 29 -7.61 -7.22 -1.32
C VAL A 29 -8.48 -6.43 -0.36
N SER A 30 -9.53 -5.78 -0.86
CA SER A 30 -10.45 -5.00 -0.04
C SER A 30 -11.27 -5.87 0.91
N LEU A 31 -11.69 -7.07 0.48
CA LEU A 31 -12.32 -8.06 1.35
C LEU A 31 -11.37 -8.54 2.46
N SER A 32 -10.11 -8.82 2.12
CA SER A 32 -9.07 -9.16 3.10
C SER A 32 -8.87 -8.05 4.14
N VAL A 33 -8.91 -6.78 3.73
CA VAL A 33 -8.86 -5.63 4.66
C VAL A 33 -10.08 -5.63 5.58
N ILE A 34 -11.29 -5.82 5.05
CA ILE A 34 -12.51 -5.87 5.87
C ILE A 34 -12.38 -6.95 6.94
N PHE A 35 -11.99 -8.17 6.58
CA PHE A 35 -11.78 -9.24 7.57
C PHE A 35 -10.72 -8.86 8.60
N ASN A 36 -9.59 -8.29 8.17
CA ASN A 36 -8.55 -7.83 9.08
C ASN A 36 -9.02 -6.69 10.00
N LYS A 37 -9.96 -5.85 9.57
CA LYS A 37 -10.46 -4.73 10.38
C LYS A 37 -11.62 -5.11 11.30
N LEU A 38 -12.34 -6.17 10.94
CA LEU A 38 -13.41 -6.74 11.76
C LEU A 38 -12.88 -7.31 13.08
N THR A 39 -11.65 -7.84 13.10
CA THR A 39 -11.01 -8.30 14.34
C THR A 39 -10.86 -7.16 15.37
N GLY A 40 -10.55 -5.94 14.92
CA GLY A 40 -10.48 -4.77 15.79
C GLY A 40 -11.85 -4.34 16.34
N PHE A 41 -12.93 -4.55 15.58
CA PHE A 41 -14.29 -4.34 16.09
C PHE A 41 -14.62 -5.32 17.23
N PHE A 42 -14.29 -6.60 17.06
CA PHE A 42 -14.43 -7.59 18.14
C PHE A 42 -13.51 -7.26 19.34
N GLY A 43 -12.32 -6.69 19.10
CA GLY A 43 -11.44 -6.20 20.15
C GLY A 43 -12.04 -5.09 21.02
N LEU A 44 -12.88 -4.22 20.46
CA LEU A 44 -13.62 -3.21 21.24
C LEU A 44 -14.73 -3.82 22.08
N LEU A 45 -15.37 -4.91 21.62
CA LEU A 45 -16.37 -5.62 22.41
C LEU A 45 -15.76 -6.22 23.68
N ALA A 46 -14.45 -6.53 23.69
CA ALA A 46 -13.76 -7.01 24.89
C ALA A 46 -13.75 -5.98 26.04
N ILE A 47 -13.86 -4.68 25.74
CA ILE A 47 -14.00 -3.64 26.76
C ILE A 47 -15.34 -3.78 27.48
N LEU A 48 -16.40 -4.09 26.73
CA LEU A 48 -17.75 -4.29 27.30
C LEU A 48 -17.79 -5.53 28.20
N THR A 49 -16.91 -6.50 27.99
CA THR A 49 -16.76 -7.67 28.88
C THR A 49 -15.90 -7.40 30.12
N GLY A 50 -15.42 -6.17 30.32
CA GLY A 50 -14.67 -5.75 31.51
C GLY A 50 -13.15 -5.88 31.39
N VAL A 51 -12.60 -6.13 30.20
CA VAL A 51 -11.14 -6.18 30.00
C VAL A 51 -10.57 -4.76 29.97
N SER A 52 -9.57 -4.51 30.83
CA SER A 52 -8.84 -3.24 30.84
C SER A 52 -7.81 -3.24 29.71
N LEU A 53 -8.05 -2.42 28.67
CA LEU A 53 -7.14 -2.31 27.53
C LEU A 53 -6.15 -1.16 27.71
N SER A 54 -4.91 -1.38 27.27
CA SER A 54 -3.89 -0.34 27.15
C SER A 54 -4.35 0.74 26.16
N PRO A 55 -4.00 2.03 26.38
CA PRO A 55 -4.31 3.11 25.47
C PRO A 55 -3.85 2.85 24.03
N LEU A 56 -2.72 2.15 23.86
CA LEU A 56 -2.19 1.79 22.55
C LEU A 56 -3.09 0.78 21.83
N GLN A 57 -3.56 -0.25 22.54
CA GLN A 57 -4.47 -1.27 22.01
C GLN A 57 -5.85 -0.67 21.68
N LEU A 58 -6.35 0.22 22.54
CA LEU A 58 -7.57 0.97 22.29
C LEU A 58 -7.46 1.81 21.01
N SER A 59 -6.36 2.55 20.83
CA SER A 59 -6.14 3.37 19.65
C SER A 59 -6.12 2.55 18.35
N MET A 60 -5.51 1.37 18.38
CA MET A 60 -5.48 0.43 17.26
C MET A 60 -6.89 -0.04 16.88
N TYR A 61 -7.73 -0.36 17.87
CA TYR A 61 -9.09 -0.81 17.60
C TYR A 61 -10.02 0.31 17.12
N ILE A 62 -9.91 1.52 17.70
CA ILE A 62 -10.65 2.70 17.22
C ILE A 62 -10.28 3.00 15.76
N TYR A 63 -8.99 2.99 15.44
CA TYR A 63 -8.52 3.14 14.06
C TYR A 63 -9.11 2.05 13.16
N SER A 64 -9.14 0.80 13.62
CA SER A 64 -9.67 -0.34 12.86
C SER A 64 -11.13 -0.15 12.47
N VAL A 65 -11.97 0.36 13.39
CA VAL A 65 -13.38 0.64 13.12
C VAL A 65 -13.56 1.81 12.14
N GLY A 66 -12.79 2.89 12.30
CA GLY A 66 -12.82 4.00 11.34
C GLY A 66 -12.39 3.57 9.94
N ALA A 67 -11.33 2.76 9.86
CA ALA A 67 -10.84 2.15 8.63
C ALA A 67 -11.88 1.21 7.99
N LEU A 68 -12.61 0.44 8.80
CA LEU A 68 -13.70 -0.44 8.36
C LEU A 68 -14.85 0.36 7.73
N ALA A 69 -15.27 1.45 8.37
CA ALA A 69 -16.30 2.33 7.82
C ALA A 69 -15.85 2.96 6.50
N LEU A 70 -14.60 3.42 6.43
CA LEU A 70 -14.04 4.02 5.22
C LEU A 70 -13.99 3.01 4.06
N ILE A 71 -13.46 1.80 4.28
CA ILE A 71 -13.38 0.78 3.22
C ILE A 71 -14.77 0.34 2.75
N ALA A 72 -15.76 0.27 3.64
CA ALA A 72 -17.14 -0.04 3.26
C ALA A 72 -17.75 1.01 2.31
N ILE A 73 -17.40 2.30 2.48
CA ILE A 73 -17.84 3.39 1.59
C ILE A 73 -17.09 3.36 0.26
N LEU A 74 -15.79 3.05 0.27
CA LEU A 74 -14.95 3.07 -0.93
C LEU A 74 -15.12 1.82 -1.80
N MET A 75 -15.35 0.64 -1.21
CA MET A 75 -15.40 -0.64 -1.91
C MET A 75 -16.40 -0.67 -3.08
N PRO A 76 -17.65 -0.17 -2.99
CA PRO A 76 -18.58 -0.15 -4.12
C PRO A 76 -18.04 0.62 -5.34
N HIS A 77 -17.13 1.57 -5.13
CA HIS A 77 -16.57 2.39 -6.19
C HIS A 77 -15.51 1.65 -7.02
N ILE A 78 -14.99 0.51 -6.55
CA ILE A 78 -14.17 -0.40 -7.36
C ILE A 78 -14.99 -0.90 -8.56
N ARG A 79 -16.28 -1.19 -8.36
CA ARG A 79 -17.14 -1.62 -9.48
C ARG A 79 -17.55 -0.47 -10.39
N LYS A 80 -17.70 0.74 -9.84
CA LYS A 80 -18.09 1.96 -10.57
C LYS A 80 -16.92 2.61 -11.32
N GLN A 81 -15.68 2.24 -11.01
CA GLN A 81 -14.47 2.81 -11.59
C GLN A 81 -14.42 4.34 -11.48
N SER A 82 -14.85 4.90 -10.34
CA SER A 82 -14.79 6.34 -10.14
C SER A 82 -13.35 6.76 -9.80
N PRO A 83 -12.81 7.79 -10.48
CA PRO A 83 -11.37 8.09 -10.44
C PRO A 83 -10.90 8.57 -9.06
N PHE A 84 -11.72 9.38 -8.37
CA PHE A 84 -11.37 9.90 -7.05
C PHE A 84 -11.37 8.80 -5.98
N GLU A 85 -12.44 8.03 -5.89
CA GLU A 85 -12.59 7.02 -4.84
C GLU A 85 -11.62 5.84 -5.04
N CYS A 86 -11.31 5.46 -6.28
CA CYS A 86 -10.27 4.45 -6.56
C CYS A 86 -8.87 4.96 -6.18
N LEU A 87 -8.58 6.23 -6.42
CA LEU A 87 -7.33 6.86 -5.97
C LEU A 87 -7.27 6.93 -4.43
N ALA A 88 -8.39 7.27 -3.79
CA ALA A 88 -8.52 7.28 -2.33
C ALA A 88 -8.30 5.90 -1.72
N LEU A 89 -8.82 4.85 -2.37
CA LEU A 89 -8.64 3.46 -1.95
C LEU A 89 -7.17 3.05 -1.96
N ALA A 90 -6.44 3.40 -3.02
CA ALA A 90 -5.01 3.07 -3.13
C ALA A 90 -4.17 3.76 -2.04
N TRP A 91 -4.42 5.06 -1.82
CA TRP A 91 -3.77 5.82 -0.75
C TRP A 91 -4.15 5.32 0.64
N PHE A 92 -5.43 5.01 0.87
CA PHE A 92 -5.89 4.40 2.10
C PHE A 92 -5.18 3.09 2.39
N TYR A 93 -5.08 2.19 1.40
CA TYR A 93 -4.43 0.89 1.57
C TYR A 93 -2.92 1.04 1.88
N LEU A 94 -2.25 1.99 1.24
CA LEU A 94 -0.85 2.32 1.55
C LEU A 94 -0.69 2.80 2.99
N LEU A 95 -1.48 3.80 3.41
CA LEU A 95 -1.42 4.35 4.77
C LEU A 95 -1.83 3.32 5.82
N ASP A 96 -2.85 2.53 5.54
CA ASP A 96 -3.30 1.44 6.40
C ASP A 96 -2.20 0.40 6.61
N THR A 97 -1.46 0.06 5.56
CA THR A 97 -0.31 -0.84 5.69
C THR A 97 0.75 -0.24 6.61
N VAL A 98 1.09 1.05 6.44
CA VAL A 98 2.08 1.73 7.29
C VAL A 98 1.66 1.73 8.76
N ILE A 99 0.41 2.09 9.08
CA ILE A 99 0.01 2.17 10.50
C ILE A 99 -0.14 0.76 11.09
N ASN A 100 -0.66 -0.22 10.36
CA ASN A 100 -0.71 -1.61 10.85
C ASN A 100 0.71 -2.14 11.09
N THR A 101 1.67 -1.87 10.19
CA THR A 101 3.07 -2.27 10.39
C THR A 101 3.67 -1.59 11.63
N ALA A 102 3.34 -0.32 11.88
CA ALA A 102 3.75 0.37 13.11
C ALA A 102 3.18 -0.33 14.36
N PHE A 103 1.89 -0.65 14.39
CA PHE A 103 1.28 -1.38 15.50
C PHE A 103 1.85 -2.79 15.67
N THR A 104 2.03 -3.54 14.58
CA THR A 104 2.68 -4.86 14.61
C THR A 104 4.11 -4.75 15.14
N SER A 105 4.86 -3.73 14.76
CA SER A 105 6.23 -3.53 15.26
C SER A 105 6.25 -3.19 16.75
N ALA A 106 5.34 -2.34 17.22
CA ALA A 106 5.22 -2.00 18.63
C ALA A 106 4.88 -3.23 19.47
N PHE A 107 3.92 -4.03 18.99
CA PHE A 107 3.58 -5.32 19.61
C PHE A 107 4.78 -6.28 19.62
N ALA A 108 5.47 -6.44 18.48
CA ALA A 108 6.62 -7.33 18.38
C ALA A 108 7.77 -6.94 19.32
N ILE A 109 8.06 -5.64 19.45
CA ILE A 109 9.06 -5.14 20.40
C ILE A 109 8.70 -5.55 21.83
N THR A 110 7.46 -5.29 22.25
CA THR A 110 6.99 -5.64 23.59
C THR A 110 6.96 -7.15 23.81
N TRP A 111 6.56 -7.92 22.80
CA TRP A 111 6.58 -9.38 22.85
C TRP A 111 8.00 -9.93 23.02
N PHE A 112 8.98 -9.47 22.23
CA PHE A 112 10.36 -9.93 22.37
C PHE A 112 11.00 -9.47 23.68
N LEU A 113 10.64 -8.29 24.17
CA LEU A 113 11.03 -7.86 25.52
C LEU A 113 10.43 -8.77 26.59
N ALA A 114 9.15 -9.12 26.48
CA ALA A 114 8.47 -10.04 27.39
C ALA A 114 9.13 -11.42 27.40
N VAL A 115 9.43 -11.99 26.23
CA VAL A 115 10.16 -13.26 26.11
C VAL A 115 11.56 -13.15 26.73
N SER A 116 12.28 -12.05 26.50
CA SER A 116 13.59 -11.85 27.12
C SER A 116 13.52 -11.69 28.65
N ALA A 117 12.43 -11.08 29.14
CA ALA A 117 12.19 -10.85 30.55
C ALA A 117 11.85 -12.15 31.28
N ASP A 118 11.01 -12.98 30.68
CA ASP A 118 10.70 -14.33 31.16
C ASP A 118 11.98 -15.19 31.29
N ASN A 119 12.82 -15.23 30.25
CA ASN A 119 14.11 -15.94 30.29
C ASN A 119 15.08 -15.38 31.36
N ALA A 120 15.02 -14.07 31.62
CA ALA A 120 15.84 -13.42 32.64
C ALA A 120 15.23 -13.48 34.04
N ASN A 121 14.05 -14.09 34.23
CA ASN A 121 13.23 -14.00 35.45
C ASN A 121 13.04 -12.54 35.94
N LYS A 122 12.79 -11.62 35.02
CA LYS A 122 12.52 -10.20 35.30
C LYS A 122 11.18 -9.78 34.70
N GLY A 123 10.63 -8.65 35.16
CA GLY A 123 9.45 -8.04 34.57
C GLY A 123 9.76 -7.30 33.25
N ILE A 124 8.71 -7.04 32.46
CA ILE A 124 8.81 -6.28 31.23
C ILE A 124 9.26 -4.83 31.54
N PRO A 125 10.22 -4.25 30.79
CA PRO A 125 10.60 -2.85 30.96
C PRO A 125 9.40 -1.90 30.84
N SER A 126 9.30 -0.89 31.72
CA SER A 126 8.21 0.10 31.70
C SER A 126 8.17 0.98 30.45
N SER A 127 9.28 1.03 29.69
CA SER A 127 9.39 1.70 28.40
C SER A 127 8.80 0.89 27.23
N ALA A 128 8.38 -0.35 27.46
CA ALA A 128 7.84 -1.21 26.42
C ALA A 128 6.46 -0.71 25.95
N PRO A 129 6.23 -0.53 24.63
CA PRO A 129 4.95 -0.09 24.09
C PRO A 129 3.78 -1.01 24.50
N GLY A 130 2.85 -0.53 25.32
CA GLY A 130 1.73 -1.35 25.80
C GLY A 130 2.14 -2.51 26.71
N GLY A 131 3.27 -2.38 27.41
CA GLY A 131 3.77 -3.41 28.33
C GLY A 131 2.76 -3.85 29.40
N ALA A 132 1.95 -2.93 29.93
CA ALA A 132 0.94 -3.23 30.96
C ALA A 132 -0.05 -4.34 30.53
N THR A 133 -0.59 -4.26 29.32
CA THR A 133 -1.52 -5.30 28.82
C THR A 133 -0.85 -6.64 28.55
N VAL A 134 0.40 -6.63 28.10
CA VAL A 134 1.14 -7.87 27.86
C VAL A 134 1.46 -8.53 29.19
N ASP A 135 1.83 -7.75 30.21
CA ASP A 135 2.10 -8.28 31.54
C ASP A 135 0.88 -8.96 32.17
N ASP A 136 -0.30 -8.36 32.00
CA ASP A 136 -1.57 -8.90 32.55
C ASP A 136 -2.14 -10.08 31.72
N THR A 137 -1.84 -10.15 30.42
CA THR A 137 -2.50 -11.10 29.49
C THR A 137 -1.62 -12.29 29.14
N ALA A 138 -0.29 -12.11 29.09
CA ALA A 138 0.62 -13.15 28.60
C ALA A 138 0.62 -14.39 29.49
N GLY A 139 0.31 -14.28 30.79
CA GLY A 139 0.23 -15.42 31.71
C GLY A 139 1.57 -16.09 32.05
N PHE A 140 2.66 -15.72 31.35
CA PHE A 140 4.03 -16.17 31.61
C PHE A 140 4.96 -15.05 32.11
N THR A 141 4.61 -13.77 31.94
CA THR A 141 5.46 -12.62 32.30
C THR A 141 5.44 -12.25 33.79
N SER A 142 4.42 -12.72 34.51
CA SER A 142 4.24 -12.50 35.95
C SER A 142 3.59 -13.71 36.62
N PRO A 143 4.25 -14.89 36.64
CA PRO A 143 3.71 -16.07 37.29
C PRO A 143 3.57 -15.79 38.79
N LYS A 144 2.34 -15.86 39.32
CA LYS A 144 2.07 -15.73 40.76
C LYS A 144 2.89 -16.74 41.59
N TYR A 145 3.26 -17.87 40.98
CA TYR A 145 4.15 -18.87 41.54
C TYR A 145 5.14 -19.35 40.45
N ASN A 146 6.44 -19.15 40.66
CA ASN A 146 7.49 -19.67 39.77
C ASN A 146 7.82 -21.12 40.17
N VAL A 147 7.17 -22.08 39.51
CA VAL A 147 7.21 -23.50 39.89
C VAL A 147 7.89 -24.33 38.83
N SER A 148 9.11 -24.79 39.10
CA SER A 148 9.82 -25.71 38.19
C SER A 148 9.41 -27.16 38.37
N LYS A 149 8.96 -27.51 39.58
CA LYS A 149 8.49 -28.83 39.98
C LYS A 149 7.37 -28.67 41.00
N VAL A 150 6.27 -29.38 40.79
CA VAL A 150 5.19 -29.50 41.78
C VAL A 150 5.52 -30.70 42.65
N GLY A 151 5.86 -30.46 43.91
CA GLY A 151 6.01 -31.51 44.90
C GLY A 151 4.66 -31.81 45.54
N VAL A 152 4.31 -33.09 45.64
CA VAL A 152 3.16 -33.53 46.45
C VAL A 152 3.74 -34.14 47.72
N SER A 153 3.50 -33.49 48.86
CA SER A 153 3.85 -34.03 50.18
C SER A 153 2.59 -34.52 50.87
N THR A 154 2.60 -35.76 51.35
CA THR A 154 1.55 -36.32 52.20
C THR A 154 2.08 -36.42 53.63
N THR A 155 1.60 -35.57 54.55
CA THR A 155 1.88 -35.76 55.98
C THR A 155 0.57 -36.10 56.70
N PRO A 156 0.41 -37.33 57.22
CA PRO A 156 -0.74 -37.66 58.05
C PRO A 156 -0.60 -36.99 59.42
N GLY A 157 -1.67 -36.32 59.89
CA GLY A 157 -1.84 -36.09 61.32
C GLY A 157 -2.20 -37.40 62.03
N GLU A 158 -1.72 -37.61 63.26
CA GLU A 158 -2.03 -38.80 64.04
C GLU A 158 -3.55 -39.02 64.14
N GLY A 159 -4.03 -40.13 63.59
CA GLY A 159 -5.36 -40.67 63.88
C GLY A 159 -6.42 -40.68 62.76
N ILE A 160 -6.09 -40.38 61.49
CA ILE A 160 -7.10 -40.39 60.40
C ILE A 160 -6.75 -41.42 59.31
N THR A 161 -7.57 -42.48 59.20
CA THR A 161 -7.57 -43.45 58.10
C THR A 161 -8.64 -43.10 57.07
N GLY A 162 -8.25 -42.42 55.98
CA GLY A 162 -9.10 -42.27 54.79
C GLY A 162 -9.46 -40.84 54.41
N GLY A 163 -8.46 -40.04 54.03
CA GLY A 163 -8.64 -38.75 53.36
C GLY A 163 -7.30 -38.05 53.20
N GLN A 164 -6.75 -38.00 51.97
CA GLN A 164 -5.50 -37.30 51.68
C GLN A 164 -5.82 -35.86 51.26
N GLU A 165 -5.48 -34.87 52.08
CA GLU A 165 -5.43 -33.48 51.64
C GLU A 165 -4.07 -33.26 50.95
N ALA A 166 -4.07 -33.33 49.61
CA ALA A 166 -2.89 -33.12 48.80
C ALA A 166 -2.64 -31.61 48.64
N VAL A 167 -1.64 -31.07 49.34
CA VAL A 167 -1.19 -29.68 49.14
C VAL A 167 -0.09 -29.69 48.08
N ALA A 168 -0.44 -29.25 46.87
CA ALA A 168 0.53 -28.96 45.82
C ALA A 168 1.24 -27.64 46.16
N TYR A 169 2.55 -27.70 46.42
CA TYR A 169 3.38 -26.50 46.53
C TYR A 169 4.44 -26.49 45.44
N GLY A 170 4.73 -25.29 44.98
CA GLY A 170 5.69 -25.10 43.92
C GLY A 170 7.12 -24.97 44.43
N VAL A 171 8.04 -25.72 43.85
CA VAL A 171 9.48 -25.57 44.10
C VAL A 171 10.10 -24.81 42.93
N ALA A 172 10.62 -23.61 43.21
CA ALA A 172 11.37 -22.82 42.24
C ALA A 172 12.69 -23.52 41.92
N GLY A 173 12.90 -23.81 40.64
CA GLY A 173 14.13 -24.43 40.14
C GLY A 173 15.04 -23.33 39.64
N ALA A 174 16.33 -23.45 39.93
CA ALA A 174 17.33 -22.54 39.41
C ALA A 174 17.45 -22.72 37.89
N ALA A 175 16.59 -22.05 37.12
CA ALA A 175 16.83 -21.82 35.71
C ALA A 175 18.11 -20.98 35.61
N ALA A 176 19.10 -21.46 34.86
CA ALA A 176 20.32 -20.72 34.60
C ALA A 176 19.95 -19.43 33.84
N ALA A 177 19.85 -18.31 34.55
CA ALA A 177 19.60 -17.00 33.97
C ALA A 177 20.82 -16.60 33.14
N THR A 178 20.80 -16.87 31.84
CA THR A 178 21.92 -16.58 30.93
C THR A 178 22.03 -15.10 30.58
N ALA A 179 20.98 -14.30 30.81
CA ALA A 179 20.95 -12.87 30.51
C ALA A 179 20.72 -12.02 31.76
N THR A 180 21.67 -11.16 32.08
CA THR A 180 21.61 -10.24 33.23
C THR A 180 20.62 -9.11 33.04
N ASN A 181 20.17 -8.78 31.81
CA ASN A 181 19.15 -7.77 31.54
C ASN A 181 18.27 -8.14 30.32
N PRO A 182 16.94 -8.00 30.41
CA PRO A 182 16.05 -8.18 29.26
C PRO A 182 16.36 -7.15 28.18
N GLY A 183 16.39 -7.59 26.94
CA GLY A 183 16.78 -6.78 25.81
C GLY A 183 16.25 -7.35 24.50
N LEU A 184 15.93 -6.47 23.56
CA LEU A 184 15.34 -6.82 22.27
C LEU A 184 16.22 -7.80 21.48
N ALA A 185 17.54 -7.56 21.48
CA ALA A 185 18.50 -8.44 20.80
C ALA A 185 18.51 -9.86 21.38
N HIS A 186 18.28 -10.01 22.68
CA HIS A 186 18.17 -11.31 23.32
C HIS A 186 16.87 -12.00 22.93
N GLY A 187 15.73 -11.29 22.98
CA GLY A 187 14.43 -11.83 22.59
C GLY A 187 14.34 -12.27 21.12
N VAL A 188 15.00 -11.53 20.22
CA VAL A 188 15.09 -11.86 18.78
C VAL A 188 16.10 -12.97 18.48
N GLY A 189 17.10 -13.15 19.34
CA GLY A 189 18.15 -14.16 19.19
C GLY A 189 17.75 -15.57 19.64
N ILE A 190 16.57 -15.73 20.24
CA ILE A 190 16.05 -17.04 20.67
C ILE A 190 15.59 -17.82 19.44
N GLU A 191 16.04 -19.07 19.28
CA GLU A 191 15.76 -19.90 18.09
C GLU A 191 14.25 -20.02 17.80
N GLU A 192 13.42 -20.08 18.84
CA GLU A 192 11.96 -20.15 18.75
C GLU A 192 11.32 -18.90 18.10
N SER A 193 12.02 -17.76 18.07
CA SER A 193 11.51 -16.51 17.51
C SER A 193 11.71 -16.39 15.99
N ILE A 194 12.67 -17.11 15.41
CA ILE A 194 13.05 -17.00 13.99
C ILE A 194 11.88 -17.33 13.04
N PRO A 195 11.12 -18.42 13.24
CA PRO A 195 9.99 -18.73 12.37
C PRO A 195 8.92 -17.62 12.39
N SER A 196 8.66 -17.03 13.56
CA SER A 196 7.65 -15.97 13.71
C SER A 196 8.04 -14.70 12.93
N ILE A 197 9.32 -14.31 12.98
CA ILE A 197 9.84 -13.15 12.25
C ILE A 197 9.76 -13.38 10.75
N MET A 198 10.13 -14.58 10.27
CA MET A 198 10.03 -14.94 8.86
C MET A 198 8.59 -14.85 8.35
N VAL A 199 7.62 -15.34 9.12
CA VAL A 199 6.20 -15.23 8.78
C VAL A 199 5.76 -13.76 8.73
N VAL A 200 6.15 -12.93 9.70
CA VAL A 200 5.80 -11.50 9.70
C VAL A 200 6.38 -10.78 8.48
N VAL A 201 7.63 -11.06 8.11
CA VAL A 201 8.27 -10.47 6.91
C VAL A 201 7.55 -10.93 5.64
N MET A 202 7.26 -12.22 5.50
CA MET A 202 6.53 -12.76 4.35
C MET A 202 5.14 -12.14 4.20
N LEU A 203 4.37 -12.06 5.29
CA LEU A 203 3.05 -11.42 5.28
C LEU A 203 3.13 -9.92 4.96
N THR A 204 4.18 -9.24 5.41
CA THR A 204 4.42 -7.83 5.07
C THR A 204 4.72 -7.67 3.58
N MET A 205 5.52 -8.58 2.99
CA MET A 205 5.77 -8.57 1.54
C MET A 205 4.50 -8.78 0.72
N VAL A 206 3.60 -9.66 1.17
CA VAL A 206 2.27 -9.83 0.55
C VAL A 206 1.48 -8.52 0.57
N ARG A 207 1.48 -7.78 1.70
CA ARG A 207 0.84 -6.47 1.80
C ARG A 207 1.47 -5.46 0.84
N VAL A 208 2.80 -5.42 0.72
CA VAL A 208 3.49 -4.56 -0.26
C VAL A 208 3.05 -4.87 -1.68
N TYR A 209 2.93 -6.15 -2.04
CA TYR A 209 2.39 -6.55 -3.34
C TYR A 209 0.94 -6.07 -3.54
N PHE A 210 0.08 -6.18 -2.52
CA PHE A 210 -1.29 -5.67 -2.57
C PHE A 210 -1.35 -4.13 -2.74
N ILE A 211 -0.41 -3.37 -2.17
CA ILE A 211 -0.27 -1.92 -2.45
C ILE A 211 -0.02 -1.70 -3.94
N LEU A 212 0.90 -2.47 -4.55
CA LEU A 212 1.20 -2.31 -5.98
C LEU A 212 -0.01 -2.62 -6.86
N VAL A 213 -0.80 -3.63 -6.50
CA VAL A 213 -2.04 -4.00 -7.20
C VAL A 213 -3.08 -2.88 -7.11
N THR A 214 -3.34 -2.33 -5.92
CA THR A 214 -4.34 -1.27 -5.73
C THR A 214 -3.91 0.02 -6.43
N MET A 215 -2.63 0.38 -6.36
CA MET A 215 -2.06 1.54 -7.07
C MET A 215 -2.15 1.37 -8.60
N ALA A 216 -1.85 0.17 -9.13
CA ALA A 216 -1.94 -0.11 -10.56
C ALA A 216 -3.38 -0.01 -11.08
N TYR A 217 -4.34 -0.54 -10.31
CA TYR A 217 -5.75 -0.44 -10.63
C TYR A 217 -6.26 1.01 -10.58
N ALA A 218 -5.95 1.76 -9.53
CA ALA A 218 -6.34 3.17 -9.43
C ALA A 218 -5.79 4.00 -10.59
N ARG A 219 -4.53 3.74 -10.99
CA ARG A 219 -3.93 4.35 -12.19
C ARG A 219 -4.67 3.96 -13.47
N GLN A 220 -5.05 2.69 -13.63
CA GLN A 220 -5.81 2.23 -14.79
C GLN A 220 -7.12 3.00 -14.91
N VAL A 221 -7.87 3.11 -13.80
CA VAL A 221 -9.13 3.86 -13.74
C VAL A 221 -8.90 5.34 -14.07
N LEU A 222 -7.89 5.96 -13.47
CA LEU A 222 -7.55 7.37 -13.70
C LEU A 222 -7.26 7.65 -15.18
N ARG A 223 -6.45 6.79 -15.80
CA ARG A 223 -6.09 6.92 -17.22
C ARG A 223 -7.27 6.65 -18.14
N GLN A 224 -8.08 5.64 -17.85
CA GLN A 224 -9.30 5.37 -18.61
C GLN A 224 -10.23 6.60 -18.59
N HIS A 225 -10.39 7.22 -17.42
CA HIS A 225 -11.17 8.46 -17.30
C HIS A 225 -10.57 9.61 -18.13
N MET A 226 -9.25 9.82 -18.06
CA MET A 226 -8.55 10.83 -18.85
C MET A 226 -8.75 10.59 -20.37
N TYR A 227 -8.54 9.37 -20.86
CA TYR A 227 -8.73 9.05 -22.28
C TYR A 227 -10.17 9.31 -22.75
N THR A 228 -11.17 8.89 -21.96
CA THR A 228 -12.58 9.10 -22.29
C THR A 228 -12.95 10.58 -22.30
N THR A 229 -12.48 11.37 -21.33
CA THR A 229 -12.74 12.81 -21.27
C THR A 229 -11.98 13.58 -22.36
N SER A 230 -10.74 13.21 -22.67
CA SER A 230 -9.94 13.85 -23.73
C SER A 230 -10.54 13.60 -25.12
N SER A 231 -11.06 12.41 -25.42
CA SER A 231 -11.75 12.15 -26.70
C SER A 231 -13.01 13.00 -26.86
N ALA A 232 -13.79 13.20 -25.78
CA ALA A 232 -14.95 14.10 -25.80
C ALA A 232 -14.54 15.56 -26.06
N LYS A 233 -13.39 15.99 -25.52
CA LYS A 233 -12.85 17.34 -25.71
C LYS A 233 -12.26 17.54 -27.12
N LEU A 234 -11.67 16.51 -27.72
CA LEU A 234 -11.11 16.53 -29.08
C LEU A 234 -12.18 16.75 -30.15
N HIS A 235 -13.41 16.25 -29.95
CA HIS A 235 -14.52 16.52 -30.87
C HIS A 235 -15.02 17.98 -30.82
N LEU A 236 -14.60 18.77 -29.83
CA LEU A 236 -15.09 20.11 -29.58
C LEU A 236 -14.01 21.20 -29.78
N HIS A 237 -12.74 20.83 -29.89
CA HIS A 237 -11.62 21.76 -30.03
C HIS A 237 -10.76 21.43 -31.26
N THR A 238 -10.96 22.20 -32.34
CA THR A 238 -10.10 22.25 -33.55
C THR A 238 -8.89 23.16 -33.39
N ASP A 239 -8.77 23.89 -32.27
CA ASP A 239 -7.69 24.85 -32.05
C ASP A 239 -6.57 24.27 -31.18
N GLY A 240 -5.38 24.20 -31.77
CA GLY A 240 -4.15 23.61 -31.23
C GLY A 240 -3.54 24.37 -30.06
N ALA A 241 -4.22 24.43 -28.92
CA ALA A 241 -3.66 24.95 -27.68
C ALA A 241 -2.90 23.84 -26.91
N ALA A 242 -1.58 23.84 -27.10
CA ALA A 242 -0.52 23.35 -26.21
C ALA A 242 -0.77 22.00 -25.48
N GLU A 243 -0.23 20.92 -26.06
CA GLU A 243 0.16 19.71 -25.31
C GLU A 243 1.29 20.07 -24.30
N GLY A 244 0.92 20.59 -23.14
CA GLY A 244 1.86 20.97 -22.09
C GLY A 244 1.31 20.62 -20.72
N ARG A 245 1.88 19.59 -20.09
CA ARG A 245 1.49 18.96 -18.82
C ARG A 245 0.30 18.00 -18.99
N SER A 246 0.55 16.71 -18.73
CA SER A 246 -0.46 15.64 -18.75
C SER A 246 -1.77 16.09 -18.12
N ASP A 247 -2.85 16.12 -18.89
CA ASP A 247 -4.18 16.61 -18.48
C ASP A 247 -4.59 16.02 -17.12
N ASN A 248 -4.44 16.79 -16.05
CA ASN A 248 -4.78 16.32 -14.71
C ASN A 248 -6.31 16.29 -14.57
N PRO A 249 -6.94 15.12 -14.31
CA PRO A 249 -8.40 15.01 -14.23
C PRO A 249 -8.97 15.82 -13.06
N PHE A 250 -8.17 16.18 -12.06
CA PHE A 250 -8.59 16.99 -10.90
C PHE A 250 -8.20 18.48 -11.01
N ALA A 251 -7.76 18.96 -12.18
CA ALA A 251 -7.39 20.35 -12.39
C ALA A 251 -8.54 21.33 -12.06
N ALA A 252 -8.21 22.55 -11.63
CA ALA A 252 -9.22 23.58 -11.39
C ALA A 252 -9.93 23.90 -12.71
N GLY A 253 -11.26 23.73 -12.76
CA GLY A 253 -12.06 23.87 -13.96
C GLY A 253 -12.51 22.56 -14.61
N SER A 254 -12.00 21.40 -14.18
CA SER A 254 -12.57 20.11 -14.59
C SER A 254 -13.76 19.73 -13.69
N PRO A 255 -14.74 18.94 -14.19
CA PRO A 255 -15.88 18.49 -13.38
C PRO A 255 -15.44 17.65 -12.18
N ALA A 256 -14.40 16.82 -12.33
CA ALA A 256 -13.82 16.03 -11.23
C ALA A 256 -12.92 16.85 -10.28
N GLY A 257 -12.49 18.05 -10.71
CA GLY A 257 -11.65 18.97 -9.93
C GLY A 257 -12.41 19.94 -9.04
N ALA A 258 -13.75 19.92 -9.08
CA ALA A 258 -14.62 20.78 -8.29
C ALA A 258 -14.71 20.34 -6.81
N GLY A 259 -14.93 21.31 -5.92
CA GLY A 259 -15.15 21.08 -4.49
C GLY A 259 -13.93 20.55 -3.72
N TRP A 260 -14.20 19.97 -2.55
CA TRP A 260 -13.16 19.45 -1.65
C TRP A 260 -12.50 18.16 -2.19
N ARG A 261 -13.26 17.32 -2.89
CA ARG A 261 -12.77 16.08 -3.53
C ARG A 261 -11.72 16.38 -4.59
N GLY A 262 -11.95 17.40 -5.42
CA GLY A 262 -10.96 17.85 -6.41
C GLY A 262 -9.69 18.41 -5.77
N LYS A 263 -9.80 19.18 -4.68
CA LYS A 263 -8.62 19.64 -3.91
C LYS A 263 -7.79 18.47 -3.40
N LEU A 264 -8.43 17.48 -2.79
CA LEU A 264 -7.77 16.30 -2.26
C LEU A 264 -7.17 15.44 -3.38
N GLY A 265 -7.90 15.22 -4.48
CA GLY A 265 -7.40 14.51 -5.65
C GLY A 265 -6.15 15.15 -6.26
N ARG A 266 -6.07 16.49 -6.29
CA ARG A 266 -4.84 17.19 -6.73
C ARG A 266 -3.65 16.90 -5.83
N ILE A 267 -3.83 16.93 -4.50
CA ILE A 267 -2.76 16.62 -3.55
C ILE A 267 -2.28 15.18 -3.73
N MET A 268 -3.22 14.24 -3.86
CA MET A 268 -2.92 12.81 -4.01
C MET A 268 -2.20 12.48 -5.32
N VAL A 269 -2.53 13.19 -6.41
CA VAL A 269 -1.85 13.05 -7.70
C VAL A 269 -0.51 13.77 -7.72
N MET A 270 -0.38 14.90 -7.01
CA MET A 270 0.89 15.64 -6.90
C MET A 270 1.98 14.75 -6.31
N ILE A 271 1.63 13.93 -5.32
CA ILE A 271 2.54 12.91 -4.78
C ILE A 271 2.64 11.75 -5.77
N GLY A 272 3.68 11.80 -6.61
CA GLY A 272 3.90 10.82 -7.68
C GLY A 272 3.22 11.18 -9.00
N GLU A 273 3.19 12.47 -9.37
CA GLU A 273 2.57 12.98 -10.61
C GLU A 273 2.96 12.15 -11.85
N SER A 274 4.24 11.79 -11.98
CA SER A 274 4.78 10.95 -13.07
C SER A 274 4.25 9.51 -13.05
N TYR A 275 3.97 8.96 -11.86
CA TYR A 275 3.30 7.68 -11.71
C TYR A 275 1.82 7.79 -12.08
N TRP A 276 1.07 8.76 -11.57
CA TRP A 276 -0.38 8.81 -11.79
C TRP A 276 -0.76 9.25 -13.21
N LEU A 277 -0.28 10.42 -13.64
CA LEU A 277 -0.74 11.06 -14.88
C LEU A 277 -0.01 10.54 -16.11
N GLY A 278 1.21 10.04 -15.95
CA GLY A 278 2.04 9.64 -17.08
C GLY A 278 2.76 10.81 -17.72
N GLY A 279 4.07 10.81 -17.55
CA GLY A 279 4.97 11.73 -18.20
C GLY A 279 6.38 11.44 -17.71
N GLN A 280 7.32 11.48 -18.66
CA GLN A 280 8.77 11.44 -18.47
C GLN A 280 9.40 10.03 -18.37
N ALA A 281 9.87 9.53 -19.52
CA ALA A 281 11.08 8.71 -19.72
C ALA A 281 10.96 7.74 -20.92
N ASN A 282 9.87 6.97 -21.03
CA ASN A 282 9.70 6.04 -22.17
C ASN A 282 8.89 6.67 -23.31
N ASP A 283 7.89 7.49 -23.01
CA ASP A 283 7.05 8.10 -24.04
C ASP A 283 7.85 9.15 -24.85
N ASP A 284 8.86 9.81 -24.26
CA ASP A 284 9.70 10.78 -24.98
C ASP A 284 10.62 10.09 -26.00
N TRP A 285 11.14 8.90 -25.67
CA TRP A 285 11.92 8.08 -26.61
C TRP A 285 11.03 7.47 -27.71
N VAL A 286 9.83 6.99 -27.36
CA VAL A 286 8.86 6.45 -28.35
C VAL A 286 8.32 7.56 -29.27
N LYS A 287 7.99 8.75 -28.73
CA LYS A 287 7.61 9.93 -29.52
C LYS A 287 8.76 10.42 -30.41
N GLY A 288 10.01 10.30 -29.94
CA GLY A 288 11.21 10.60 -30.73
C GLY A 288 11.50 9.59 -31.86
N LEU A 289 10.94 8.39 -31.82
CA LEU A 289 10.96 7.40 -32.91
C LEU A 289 9.82 7.66 -33.89
N ASP A 290 8.62 7.90 -33.39
CA ASP A 290 7.43 8.18 -34.22
C ASP A 290 7.55 9.51 -34.99
N GLY A 291 8.28 10.48 -34.44
CA GLY A 291 8.60 11.74 -35.11
C GLY A 291 9.62 11.62 -36.26
N ARG A 292 10.55 10.65 -36.21
CA ARG A 292 11.54 10.45 -37.29
C ARG A 292 10.93 9.83 -38.53
N PHE A 293 9.86 9.06 -38.39
CA PHE A 293 9.10 8.50 -39.52
C PHE A 293 8.03 9.45 -40.07
N LYS A 294 7.73 10.55 -39.37
CA LYS A 294 6.94 11.68 -39.89
C LYS A 294 7.83 12.79 -40.46
N THR A 295 8.81 12.42 -41.30
CA THR A 295 9.51 13.41 -42.12
C THR A 295 8.73 13.62 -43.41
N SER A 296 7.88 14.65 -43.40
CA SER A 296 7.45 15.48 -44.54
C SER A 296 6.01 15.95 -44.33
N LYS A 297 5.77 16.77 -43.29
CA LYS A 297 4.76 17.82 -43.48
C LYS A 297 5.33 18.74 -44.55
N LEU A 298 4.76 18.62 -45.75
CA LEU A 298 4.91 19.57 -46.83
C LEU A 298 4.84 20.99 -46.26
N SER A 299 5.91 21.74 -46.48
CA SER A 299 5.95 23.18 -46.30
C SER A 299 4.75 23.80 -47.00
N GLY A 300 4.00 24.63 -46.26
CA GLY A 300 2.85 25.40 -46.74
C GLY A 300 3.30 26.49 -47.71
N GLY A 301 3.72 26.10 -48.90
CA GLY A 301 3.94 26.98 -50.03
C GLY A 301 2.67 27.09 -50.89
N PRO A 302 2.47 28.22 -51.61
CA PRO A 302 1.38 28.36 -52.57
C PRO A 302 1.33 27.20 -53.59
N PRO A 303 0.14 26.86 -54.13
CA PRO A 303 -0.05 25.71 -55.01
C PRO A 303 0.93 25.77 -56.20
N GLY A 304 1.70 24.68 -56.39
CA GLY A 304 2.64 24.52 -57.52
C GLY A 304 4.14 24.65 -57.20
N THR A 305 4.50 25.03 -55.97
CA THR A 305 5.92 25.19 -55.55
C THR A 305 6.65 23.86 -55.42
N LEU A 306 6.01 22.82 -54.89
CA LEU A 306 6.59 21.48 -54.74
C LEU A 306 6.84 20.77 -56.07
N GLU A 307 5.95 20.99 -57.03
CA GLU A 307 6.04 20.44 -58.37
C GLU A 307 7.23 21.07 -59.14
N ARG A 308 7.45 22.38 -58.94
CA ARG A 308 8.57 23.15 -59.49
C ARG A 308 9.91 22.71 -58.87
N GLU A 309 9.95 22.53 -57.56
CA GLU A 309 11.13 22.06 -56.82
C GLU A 309 11.53 20.64 -57.25
N ARG A 310 10.55 19.74 -57.39
CA ARG A 310 10.78 18.36 -57.85
C ARG A 310 11.35 18.34 -59.28
N ARG A 311 10.85 19.22 -60.16
CA ARG A 311 11.28 19.34 -61.56
C ARG A 311 12.65 20.01 -61.71
N ALA A 312 12.97 20.99 -60.87
CA ALA A 312 14.31 21.58 -60.79
C ALA A 312 15.37 20.55 -60.36
N ARG A 313 15.02 19.65 -59.43
CA ARG A 313 15.92 18.57 -58.99
C ARG A 313 16.05 17.43 -60.01
N SER A 314 15.02 17.16 -60.81
CA SER A 314 15.09 16.17 -61.89
C SER A 314 15.66 16.73 -63.20
N GLY A 315 16.13 17.98 -63.22
CA GLY A 315 16.71 18.61 -64.42
C GLY A 315 15.71 18.85 -65.56
N THR A 316 14.42 18.66 -65.32
CA THR A 316 13.37 18.88 -66.31
C THR A 316 12.83 20.30 -66.12
N GLY A 317 13.34 21.22 -66.94
CA GLY A 317 12.89 22.62 -66.96
C GLY A 317 11.38 22.73 -67.23
N PRO A 318 10.77 23.89 -66.90
CA PRO A 318 9.33 24.09 -67.07
C PRO A 318 8.91 23.91 -68.54
N PRO A 319 7.73 23.32 -68.81
CA PRO A 319 7.24 23.14 -70.16
C PRO A 319 7.05 24.51 -70.83
N LEU A 320 7.48 24.63 -72.09
CA LEU A 320 7.24 25.82 -72.89
C LEU A 320 5.74 26.14 -72.92
N PRO A 321 5.34 27.40 -72.70
CA PRO A 321 3.94 27.79 -72.77
C PRO A 321 3.40 27.44 -74.16
N LYS A 322 2.22 26.81 -74.20
CA LYS A 322 1.53 26.53 -75.46
C LYS A 322 1.30 27.87 -76.16
N LEU A 323 1.94 28.06 -77.31
CA LEU A 323 1.62 29.17 -78.20
C LEU A 323 0.14 29.01 -78.58
N ASN A 324 -0.70 29.92 -78.11
CA ASN A 324 -2.08 29.99 -78.56
C ASN A 324 -2.02 30.54 -79.99
N VAL A 325 -1.90 29.65 -80.97
CA VAL A 325 -2.10 30.01 -82.37
C VAL A 325 -3.59 30.28 -82.49
N GLY A 326 -3.93 31.56 -82.45
CA GLY A 326 -5.29 32.03 -82.61
C GLY A 326 -5.90 31.52 -83.90
N LYS A 327 -7.19 31.20 -83.84
CA LYS A 327 -8.05 31.35 -85.00
C LYS A 327 -8.78 32.67 -84.85
N LEU A 328 -8.37 33.61 -85.71
CA LEU A 328 -9.22 34.60 -86.36
C LEU A 328 -10.52 33.96 -86.85
#